data_AF-Q4T6I7-F1
#
_entry.id   AF-Q4T6I7-F1
#
_cell.length_a   1.000
_cell.length_b   1.000
_cell.length_c   1.000
_cell.angle_alpha   90.00
_cell.angle_beta   90.00
_cell.angle_gamma   90.00
#
_symmetry.space_group_name_H-M   'P 1'
#
loop_
_entity.id
_entity.type
_entity.pdbx_description
1 polymer ?
#
loop_
_entity_poly.entity_id
_entity_poly.type
_entity_poly.pdbx_seq_one_letter_code
_entity_poly.pdbx_strand_id
1 'polypeptide(L)'
;SSAQGTVPYLGIFLTDLTMLDTAVKDRLDNGYINFDKRRREFEVLAQIRLLQSSCKNCIFTVDKDFVRWYQSVPTLTEEESLRSSQNSLVSDSDNLFDFPSPVNHLLSKLTKSHRRSASCGNNPTG
;
A
#
# COMPACT_ATOMS: atom_id res chain seq x y z
N SER A 1 11.99 32.21 -20.88
CA SER A 1 11.29 31.16 -20.12
C SER A 1 12.35 30.33 -19.40
N SER A 2 12.52 30.51 -18.08
CA SER A 2 13.46 29.68 -17.32
C SER A 2 12.86 28.29 -17.18
N ALA A 3 13.46 27.28 -17.80
CA ALA A 3 13.07 25.89 -17.60
C ALA A 3 13.24 25.55 -16.12
N GLN A 4 12.12 25.42 -15.40
CA GLN A 4 12.08 24.94 -14.03
C GLN A 4 12.53 23.47 -14.06
N GLY A 5 13.54 23.13 -13.26
CA GLY A 5 14.05 21.76 -13.20
C GLY A 5 12.98 20.76 -12.76
N THR A 6 13.09 19.51 -13.23
CA THR A 6 12.14 18.43 -12.95
C THR A 6 12.68 17.50 -11.87
N VAL A 7 11.87 17.19 -10.86
CA VAL A 7 12.16 16.15 -9.87
C VAL A 7 11.50 14.85 -10.33
N PRO A 8 12.26 13.84 -10.80
CA PRO A 8 11.69 12.59 -11.30
C PRO A 8 11.37 11.61 -10.18
N TYR A 9 10.50 10.63 -10.46
CA TYR A 9 10.35 9.46 -9.60
C TYR A 9 11.58 8.55 -9.72
N LEU A 10 12.38 8.49 -8.66
CA LEU A 10 13.65 7.75 -8.63
C LEU A 10 13.49 6.26 -8.92
N GLY A 11 12.33 5.69 -8.57
CA GLY A 11 12.05 4.25 -8.72
C GLY A 11 12.18 3.74 -10.17
N ILE A 12 11.95 4.58 -11.18
CA ILE A 12 12.14 4.20 -12.60
C ILE A 12 13.61 3.89 -12.88
N PHE A 13 14.52 4.78 -12.49
CA PHE A 13 15.96 4.57 -12.68
C PHE A 13 16.49 3.40 -11.86
N LEU A 14 16.00 3.23 -10.63
CA LEU A 14 16.36 2.08 -9.79
C LEU A 14 15.91 0.77 -10.42
N THR A 15 14.71 0.74 -11.01
CA THR A 15 14.20 -0.43 -11.74
C THR A 15 15.10 -0.78 -12.91
N ASP A 16 15.49 0.22 -13.72
CA ASP A 16 16.40 0.00 -14.85
C ASP A 16 17.77 -0.52 -14.39
N LEU A 17 18.33 0.04 -13.32
CA LEU A 17 19.59 -0.42 -12.73
C LEU A 17 19.49 -1.85 -12.20
N THR A 18 18.42 -2.18 -11.48
CA THR A 18 18.19 -3.54 -10.99
C THR A 18 18.00 -4.53 -12.14
N MET A 19 17.28 -4.15 -13.19
CA MET A 19 17.14 -4.98 -14.39
C MET A 19 18.48 -5.19 -15.09
N LEU A 20 19.31 -4.15 -15.25
CA LEU A 20 20.65 -4.28 -15.83
C LEU A 20 21.56 -5.16 -14.98
N ASP A 21 21.51 -5.01 -13.65
CA ASP A 21 22.34 -5.78 -12.73
C ASP A 21 22.02 -7.27 -12.77
N THR A 22 20.73 -7.60 -12.78
CA THR A 22 20.24 -8.98 -12.78
C THR A 22 20.31 -9.64 -14.16
N ALA A 23 20.13 -8.89 -15.26
CA ALA A 23 20.13 -9.43 -16.61
C ALA A 23 21.55 -9.61 -17.20
N VAL A 24 22.55 -8.88 -16.70
CA VAL A 24 23.90 -8.85 -17.29
C VAL A 24 24.97 -9.16 -16.25
N LYS A 25 25.81 -10.17 -16.54
CA LYS A 25 26.96 -10.50 -15.68
C LYS A 25 28.01 -9.38 -15.68
N ASP A 26 28.63 -9.17 -14.52
CA ASP A 26 29.74 -8.22 -14.34
C ASP A 26 31.00 -8.60 -15.11
N ARG A 27 31.17 -9.90 -15.36
CA ARG A 27 32.30 -10.45 -16.09
C ARG A 27 31.81 -11.31 -17.24
N LEU A 28 32.54 -11.24 -18.34
CA LEU A 28 32.40 -12.14 -19.47
C LEU A 28 32.86 -13.54 -19.06
N ASP A 29 32.52 -14.56 -19.85
CA ASP A 29 32.85 -15.95 -19.52
C ASP A 29 34.37 -16.23 -19.54
N ASN A 30 35.16 -15.37 -20.21
CA ASN A 30 36.62 -15.37 -20.15
C ASN A 30 37.20 -14.68 -18.89
N GLY A 31 36.35 -14.22 -17.99
CA GLY A 31 36.74 -13.55 -16.75
C GLY A 31 37.10 -12.08 -16.91
N TYR A 32 36.94 -11.44 -18.07
CA TYR A 32 37.12 -9.99 -18.22
C TYR A 32 35.91 -9.19 -17.76
N ILE A 33 36.13 -7.92 -17.41
CA ILE A 33 35.04 -7.02 -17.01
C ILE A 33 34.12 -6.76 -18.21
N ASN A 34 32.82 -6.82 -17.98
CA ASN A 34 31.82 -6.51 -18.98
C ASN A 34 31.61 -4.99 -19.09
N PHE A 35 32.34 -4.35 -20.00
CA PHE A 35 32.22 -2.90 -20.25
C PHE A 35 30.87 -2.49 -20.83
N ASP A 36 30.14 -3.38 -21.50
CA ASP A 36 28.80 -3.06 -22.01
C ASP A 36 27.81 -2.89 -20.86
N LYS A 37 27.90 -3.72 -19.81
CA LYS A 37 27.13 -3.53 -18.57
C LYS A 37 27.44 -2.16 -17.95
N ARG A 38 28.73 -1.87 -17.75
CA ARG A 38 29.19 -0.62 -17.11
C ARG A 38 28.79 0.62 -17.91
N ARG A 39 28.79 0.53 -19.24
CA ARG A 39 28.32 1.62 -20.12
C ARG A 39 26.84 1.92 -19.91
N ARG A 40 25.99 0.88 -19.91
CA ARG A 40 24.54 1.05 -19.71
C ARG A 40 24.20 1.58 -18.32
N GLU A 41 24.85 1.06 -17.28
CA GLU A 41 24.69 1.60 -15.91
C GLU A 41 25.10 3.07 -15.84
N PHE A 42 26.22 3.42 -16.46
CA PHE A 42 26.70 4.79 -16.51
C PHE A 42 25.72 5.72 -17.23
N GLU A 43 25.10 5.30 -18.33
CA GLU A 43 24.09 6.10 -19.03
C GLU A 43 22.91 6.47 -18.13
N VAL A 44 22.41 5.51 -17.33
CA VAL A 44 21.35 5.75 -16.35
C VAL A 44 21.81 6.75 -15.28
N LEU A 45 23.01 6.57 -14.73
CA LEU A 45 23.58 7.49 -13.74
C LEU A 45 23.84 8.90 -14.30
N ALA A 46 24.22 8.99 -15.58
CA ALA A 46 24.44 10.26 -16.26
C ALA A 46 23.13 11.04 -16.39
N GLN A 47 22.02 10.36 -16.68
CA GLN A 47 20.69 10.99 -16.71
C GLN A 47 20.29 11.52 -15.33
N ILE A 48 20.51 10.76 -14.25
CA ILE A 48 20.25 11.22 -12.88
C ILE A 48 21.08 12.50 -12.59
N ARG A 49 22.36 12.51 -12.93
CA ARG A 49 23.24 13.68 -12.74
C ARG A 49 22.78 14.89 -13.54
N LEU A 50 22.28 14.68 -14.75
CA LEU A 50 21.72 15.75 -15.57
C LEU A 50 20.48 16.35 -14.90
N LEU A 51 19.54 15.53 -14.45
CA LEU A 51 18.32 15.98 -13.76
C LEU A 51 18.65 16.74 -12.47
N GLN A 52 19.60 16.23 -11.67
CA GLN A 52 20.11 16.95 -10.50
C GLN A 52 20.69 18.31 -10.87
N SER A 53 21.42 18.40 -11.99
CA SER A 53 21.99 19.67 -12.46
C SER A 53 20.92 20.65 -12.93
N SER A 54 19.88 20.17 -13.61
CA SER A 54 18.73 20.98 -14.00
C SER A 54 17.95 21.52 -12.80
N CYS A 55 17.88 20.77 -11.70
CA CYS A 55 17.21 21.21 -10.47
C CYS A 55 17.97 22.27 -9.66
N LYS A 56 19.26 22.51 -9.94
CA LYS A 56 20.05 23.53 -9.21
C LYS A 56 19.50 24.96 -9.40
N ASN A 57 18.78 25.19 -10.48
CA ASN A 57 18.19 26.48 -10.81
C ASN A 57 16.75 26.62 -10.28
N CYS A 58 16.22 25.60 -9.60
CA CYS A 58 14.91 25.71 -8.95
C CYS A 58 15.01 26.60 -7.72
N ILE A 59 14.22 27.66 -7.71
CA ILE A 59 14.10 28.56 -6.56
C ILE A 59 12.96 28.04 -5.69
N PHE A 60 13.29 27.51 -4.52
CA PHE A 60 12.32 27.11 -3.50
C PHE A 60 12.45 28.02 -2.29
N THR A 61 11.34 28.63 -1.87
CA THR A 61 11.25 29.36 -0.61
C THR A 61 10.76 28.41 0.47
N VAL A 62 11.51 28.29 1.57
CA VAL A 62 11.11 27.45 2.70
C VAL A 62 10.04 28.18 3.51
N ASP A 63 8.85 27.60 3.55
CA ASP A 63 7.79 27.99 4.47
C ASP A 63 7.95 27.20 5.79
N LYS A 64 8.27 27.92 6.86
CA LYS A 64 8.52 27.33 8.18
C LYS A 64 7.26 26.71 8.80
N ASP A 65 6.09 27.29 8.55
CA ASP A 65 4.84 26.81 9.10
C ASP A 65 4.39 25.55 8.37
N PHE A 66 4.55 25.52 7.04
CA PHE A 66 4.38 24.31 6.25
C PHE A 66 5.29 23.18 6.71
N VAL A 67 6.60 23.44 6.91
CA VAL A 67 7.54 22.41 7.35
C VAL A 67 7.16 21.86 8.73
N ARG A 68 6.76 22.73 9.66
CA ARG A 68 6.31 22.30 10.99
C ARG A 68 5.06 21.43 10.91
N TRP A 69 4.08 21.83 10.11
CA TRP A 69 2.87 21.03 9.87
C TRP A 69 3.22 19.68 9.24
N TYR A 70 4.00 19.67 8.16
CA TYR A 70 4.38 18.46 7.43
C TYR A 70 5.08 17.45 8.35
N GLN A 71 5.99 17.90 9.22
CA GLN A 71 6.67 17.06 10.21
C GLN A 71 5.75 16.57 11.32
N SER A 72 4.63 17.25 11.58
CA SER A 72 3.66 16.86 12.61
C SER A 72 2.65 15.80 12.12
N VAL A 73 2.54 15.59 10.81
CA VAL A 73 1.59 14.61 10.24
C VAL A 73 2.06 13.19 10.58
N PRO A 74 1.26 12.39 11.32
CA PRO A 74 1.62 11.01 11.61
C PRO A 74 1.58 10.18 10.33
N THR A 75 2.60 9.32 10.14
CA THR A 75 2.59 8.33 9.07
C THR A 75 1.82 7.10 9.54
N LEU A 76 0.68 6.84 8.91
CA LEU A 76 -0.11 5.64 9.18
C LEU A 76 0.49 4.44 8.46
N THR A 77 0.49 3.28 9.12
CA THR A 77 0.81 2.02 8.44
C THR A 77 -0.33 1.62 7.50
N GLU A 78 -0.04 0.66 6.62
CA GLU A 78 -1.07 0.11 5.73
C GLU A 78 -2.23 -0.48 6.54
N GLU A 79 -1.95 -1.19 7.63
CA GLU A 79 -2.95 -1.79 8.52
C GLU A 79 -3.83 -0.73 9.22
N GLU A 80 -3.23 0.37 9.69
CA GLU A 80 -3.96 1.46 10.33
C GLU A 80 -4.87 2.20 9.35
N SER A 81 -4.39 2.41 8.12
CA SER A 81 -5.17 2.98 7.02
C SER A 81 -6.35 2.08 6.65
N LEU A 82 -6.10 0.77 6.50
CA LEU A 82 -7.13 -0.22 6.18
C LEU A 82 -8.18 -0.32 7.30
N ARG A 83 -7.75 -0.37 8.55
CA ARG A 83 -8.66 -0.40 9.71
C ARG A 83 -9.50 0.85 9.78
N SER A 84 -8.90 2.03 9.60
CA SER A 84 -9.62 3.30 9.59
C SER A 84 -10.68 3.35 8.48
N SER A 85 -10.32 2.87 7.28
CA SER A 85 -11.26 2.75 6.16
C SER A 85 -12.40 1.76 6.46
N GLN A 86 -12.11 0.61 7.08
CA GLN A 86 -13.12 -0.38 7.45
C GLN A 86 -14.09 0.16 8.51
N ASN A 87 -13.59 0.81 9.55
CA ASN A 87 -14.41 1.43 10.59
C ASN A 87 -15.35 2.52 10.03
N SER A 88 -14.94 3.24 8.99
CA SER A 88 -15.79 4.22 8.30
C SER A 88 -16.94 3.57 7.52
N LEU A 89 -16.73 2.38 6.94
CA LEU A 89 -17.78 1.65 6.20
C LEU A 89 -18.80 0.96 7.13
N VAL A 90 -18.37 0.56 8.33
CA VAL A 90 -19.27 -0.06 9.33
C VAL A 90 -20.22 0.97 9.95
N SER A 91 -19.86 2.25 9.92
CA SER A 91 -20.71 3.34 10.44
C SER A 91 -21.90 3.68 9.54
N ASP A 92 -21.87 3.27 8.25
CA ASP A 92 -23.03 3.36 7.34
C ASP A 92 -23.98 2.16 7.46
N SER A 93 -23.59 1.09 8.17
CA SER A 93 -24.46 -0.08 8.43
C SER A 93 -25.27 0.00 9.71
N ASP A 94 -25.00 0.99 10.59
CA ASP A 94 -25.72 1.14 11.86
C ASP A 94 -26.83 2.21 11.81
N ASN A 95 -26.98 2.93 10.69
CA ASN A 95 -28.15 3.77 10.44
C ASN A 95 -28.62 3.61 8.99
N LEU A 96 -29.81 3.00 8.84
CA LEU A 96 -30.67 2.96 7.64
C LEU A 96 -30.66 1.65 6.84
N PHE A 97 -31.41 0.64 7.31
CA PHE A 97 -32.41 -0.07 6.49
C PHE A 97 -33.36 -0.85 7.44
N ASP A 98 -34.04 -0.13 8.33
CA ASP A 98 -35.26 -0.65 8.98
C ASP A 98 -36.42 -0.52 7.98
N PHE A 99 -36.35 -1.30 6.89
CA PHE A 99 -37.53 -1.55 6.09
C PHE A 99 -38.26 -2.73 6.74
N PRO A 100 -39.53 -2.58 7.14
CA PRO A 100 -40.34 -3.67 7.66
C PRO A 100 -40.62 -4.65 6.51
N SER A 101 -39.65 -5.48 6.19
CA SER A 101 -39.78 -6.54 5.23
C SER A 101 -40.44 -7.75 5.92
N PRO A 102 -41.54 -8.28 5.37
CA PRO A 102 -42.26 -9.42 5.96
C PRO A 102 -41.42 -10.70 6.08
N VAL A 103 -40.23 -10.74 5.49
CA VAL A 103 -39.30 -11.89 5.51
C VAL A 103 -38.64 -12.08 6.89
N ASN A 104 -38.47 -11.01 7.69
CA ASN A 104 -37.86 -11.10 9.02
C ASN A 104 -38.72 -11.90 10.02
N HIS A 105 -40.04 -11.98 9.79
CA HIS A 105 -40.93 -12.82 10.58
C HIS A 105 -40.77 -14.33 10.32
N LEU A 106 -40.21 -14.74 9.18
CA LEU A 106 -39.94 -16.16 8.91
C LEU A 106 -38.69 -16.65 9.66
N LEU A 107 -37.63 -15.83 9.69
CA LEU A 107 -36.37 -16.18 10.34
C LEU A 107 -36.51 -16.32 11.85
N SER A 108 -37.29 -15.44 12.48
CA SER A 108 -37.58 -15.51 13.92
C SER A 108 -38.41 -16.74 14.32
N LYS A 109 -39.18 -17.34 13.40
CA LYS A 109 -39.90 -18.60 13.63
C LYS A 109 -39.01 -19.84 13.49
N LEU A 110 -37.99 -19.80 12.62
CA LEU A 110 -37.04 -20.91 12.45
C LEU A 110 -36.10 -21.08 13.65
N THR A 111 -35.69 -19.99 14.30
CA THR A 111 -34.78 -20.04 15.45
C THR A 111 -35.45 -20.47 16.76
N LYS A 112 -36.77 -20.24 16.89
CA LYS A 112 -37.55 -20.67 18.07
C LYS A 112 -37.85 -22.18 18.11
N SER A 113 -37.71 -22.88 16.99
CA SER A 113 -38.01 -24.33 16.91
C SER A 113 -36.89 -25.23 17.44
N HIS A 114 -35.69 -24.72 17.72
CA HIS A 114 -34.53 -25.56 18.09
C HIS A 114 -34.19 -25.60 19.60
N ARG A 115 -35.06 -25.06 20.47
CA ARG A 115 -34.95 -25.24 21.93
C ARG A 115 -36.28 -25.63 22.56
N ARG A 116 -36.76 -26.85 22.31
CA ARG A 116 -37.78 -27.51 23.14
C ARG A 116 -37.68 -29.04 23.01
N SER A 117 -37.02 -29.66 24.01
CA SER A 117 -37.31 -30.98 24.62
C SER A 117 -37.15 -32.24 23.74
N ALA A 118 -36.76 -33.45 24.17
CA ALA A 118 -36.46 -34.13 25.45
C ALA A 118 -35.73 -35.46 25.09
N SER A 119 -35.20 -36.22 26.06
CA SER A 119 -35.65 -37.61 26.35
C SER A 119 -34.82 -38.35 27.42
N CYS A 120 -35.52 -39.23 28.16
CA CYS A 120 -35.25 -40.06 29.35
C CYS A 120 -33.99 -40.97 29.30
N GLY A 121 -33.32 -41.28 30.43
CA GLY A 121 -33.59 -42.40 31.39
C GLY A 121 -32.45 -43.44 31.27
N ASN A 122 -31.83 -44.09 32.27
CA ASN A 122 -32.23 -44.63 33.58
C ASN A 122 -30.99 -44.83 34.50
N ASN A 123 -31.20 -44.89 35.82
CA ASN A 123 -30.26 -45.41 36.85
C ASN A 123 -30.49 -46.91 37.09
N PRO A 124 -29.50 -47.66 37.61
CA PRO A 124 -29.78 -48.87 38.39
C PRO A 124 -29.26 -48.76 39.84
N THR A 125 -30.07 -49.21 40.80
CA THR A 125 -29.66 -49.67 42.13
C THR A 125 -30.45 -50.93 42.47
N GLY A 126 -29.76 -51.99 42.90
CA GLY A 126 -30.34 -53.20 43.50
C GLY A 126 -30.42 -54.40 42.57
#